data_AF-A0A2D4F8Y8-F1
#
_entry.id   AF-A0A2D4F8Y8-F1
#
_cell.length_a   1.000
_cell.length_b   1.000
_cell.length_c   1.000
_cell.angle_alpha   90.00
_cell.angle_beta   90.00
_cell.angle_gamma   90.00
#
_symmetry.space_group_name_H-M   'P 1'
#
loop_
_entity.id
_entity.type
_entity.pdbx_description
1 polymer ?
#
loop_
_entity_poly.entity_id
_entity_poly.type
_entity_poly.pdbx_seq_one_letter_code
_entity_poly.pdbx_strand_id
1 'polypeptide(L)'
;EWLRGIGWIPEGSVELQRVKNAQDLMCENLYRQRPDSLKFTAIVDSPEVVLAKANALMQSGALYREVWDKEKTQYTLPLDIPEIILSKANSVNYSKKQYQLGLEELKKKGHDLRLDAIEIQHAKASRNIASEYKYKEGYRKQVGHHIGCRDVHDHPKL
;
A
#
# COMPACT_ATOMS: atom_id res chain seq x y z
N GLU A 1 -0.19 59.75 -8.72
CA GLU A 1 -1.41 58.99 -9.09
C GLU A 1 -1.08 58.17 -10.34
N TRP A 2 -1.17 56.84 -10.26
CA TRP A 2 -0.93 55.97 -11.42
C TRP A 2 -2.25 55.72 -12.15
N LEU A 3 -2.16 55.74 -13.48
CA LEU A 3 -3.25 55.72 -14.45
C LEU A 3 -4.20 54.54 -14.22
N ARG A 4 -5.33 54.80 -13.53
CA ARG A 4 -6.47 53.88 -13.49
C ARG A 4 -7.16 53.93 -14.84
N GLY A 5 -7.16 52.80 -15.57
CA GLY A 5 -7.94 52.63 -16.80
C GLY A 5 -7.14 52.40 -18.09
N ILE A 6 -5.80 52.42 -18.05
CA ILE A 6 -4.99 52.05 -19.21
C ILE A 6 -4.57 50.59 -19.08
N GLY A 7 -5.16 49.71 -19.90
CA GLY A 7 -4.68 48.34 -20.10
C GLY A 7 -5.75 47.25 -20.19
N TRP A 8 -7.01 47.51 -19.86
CA TRP A 8 -8.06 46.49 -20.03
C TRP A 8 -8.81 46.68 -21.34
N ILE A 9 -8.39 45.94 -22.35
CA ILE A 9 -9.07 45.83 -23.64
C ILE A 9 -9.97 44.58 -23.55
N PRO A 10 -11.31 44.73 -23.60
CA PRO A 10 -12.23 43.59 -23.46
C PRO A 10 -12.28 42.70 -24.71
N GLU A 11 -11.62 43.13 -25.78
CA GLU A 11 -11.53 42.40 -27.05
C GLU A 11 -10.80 41.06 -26.86
N GLY A 12 -11.55 39.97 -27.07
CA GLY A 12 -11.07 38.60 -26.83
C GLY A 12 -11.38 38.04 -25.44
N SER A 13 -12.02 38.80 -24.55
CA SER A 13 -12.52 38.25 -23.28
C SER A 13 -13.63 37.21 -23.51
N VAL A 14 -13.72 36.23 -22.59
CA VAL A 14 -14.69 35.12 -22.68
C VAL A 14 -16.12 35.65 -22.70
N GLU A 15 -16.45 36.64 -21.85
CA GLU A 15 -17.80 37.21 -21.81
C GLU A 15 -18.15 37.95 -23.11
N LEU A 16 -17.21 38.68 -23.69
CA LEU A 16 -17.42 39.36 -24.97
C LEU A 16 -17.53 38.38 -26.14
N GLN A 17 -16.78 37.27 -26.13
CA GLN A 17 -16.95 36.18 -27.10
C GLN A 17 -18.32 35.49 -26.96
N ARG A 18 -18.79 35.24 -25.73
CA ARG A 18 -20.13 34.68 -25.48
C ARG A 18 -21.22 35.59 -26.03
N VAL A 19 -21.14 36.89 -25.77
CA VAL A 19 -22.11 37.88 -26.27
C VAL A 19 -22.06 37.95 -27.80
N LYS A 20 -20.87 37.99 -28.41
CA LYS A 20 -20.72 37.94 -29.88
C LYS A 20 -21.34 36.68 -30.49
N ASN A 21 -21.06 35.51 -29.93
CA ASN A 21 -21.63 34.25 -30.40
C ASN A 21 -23.16 34.24 -30.25
N ALA A 22 -23.70 34.76 -29.15
CA ALA A 22 -25.15 34.89 -28.96
C ALA A 22 -25.78 35.87 -29.96
N GLN A 23 -25.10 36.98 -30.25
CA GLN A 23 -25.51 37.96 -31.25
C GLN A 23 -25.52 37.33 -32.65
N ASP A 24 -24.49 36.56 -33.01
CA ASP A 24 -24.41 35.85 -34.28
C ASP A 24 -25.52 34.80 -34.43
N LEU A 25 -25.87 34.10 -33.34
CA LEU A 25 -26.99 33.15 -33.32
C LEU A 25 -28.36 33.83 -33.52
N MET A 26 -28.52 35.07 -33.03
CA MET A 26 -29.74 35.86 -33.21
C MET A 26 -29.82 36.59 -34.56
N CYS A 27 -28.71 36.69 -35.29
CA CYS A 27 -28.66 37.34 -36.59
C CYS A 27 -29.36 36.51 -37.68
N GLU A 28 -30.54 36.98 -38.14
CA GLU A 28 -31.33 36.29 -39.18
C GLU A 28 -30.56 36.04 -40.48
N ASN A 29 -29.65 36.94 -40.86
CA ASN A 29 -28.84 36.81 -42.08
C ASN A 29 -27.84 35.64 -41.99
N LEU A 30 -27.32 35.35 -40.79
CA LEU A 30 -26.45 34.20 -40.56
C LEU A 30 -27.27 32.90 -40.44
N TYR A 31 -28.47 32.99 -39.89
CA TYR A 31 -29.38 31.86 -39.72
C TYR A 31 -30.02 31.39 -41.03
N ARG A 32 -30.44 32.33 -41.91
CA ARG A 32 -31.13 32.04 -43.18
C ARG A 32 -30.19 32.09 -44.38
N GLN A 33 -29.07 31.38 -44.29
CA GLN A 33 -28.15 31.25 -45.41
C GLN A 33 -28.68 30.27 -46.46
N ARG A 34 -28.44 30.60 -47.74
CA ARG A 34 -28.78 29.69 -48.84
C ARG A 34 -27.87 28.46 -48.78
N PRO A 35 -28.37 27.24 -49.02
CA PRO A 35 -27.54 26.03 -49.02
C PRO A 35 -26.30 26.13 -49.91
N ASP A 36 -26.41 26.79 -51.07
CA ASP A 36 -25.30 27.01 -52.02
C ASP A 36 -24.17 27.89 -51.47
N SER A 37 -24.44 28.69 -50.43
CA SER A 37 -23.45 29.56 -49.78
C SER A 37 -22.62 28.82 -48.71
N LEU A 38 -23.10 27.66 -48.24
CA LEU A 38 -22.38 26.81 -47.30
C LEU A 38 -21.37 25.95 -48.05
N LYS A 39 -20.08 26.24 -47.86
CA LYS A 39 -19.02 25.40 -48.41
C LYS A 39 -18.97 24.07 -47.66
N PHE A 40 -18.92 22.96 -48.39
CA PHE A 40 -18.67 21.66 -47.78
C PHE A 40 -17.30 21.65 -47.10
N THR A 41 -17.28 21.40 -45.80
CA THR A 41 -16.07 21.09 -45.04
C THR A 41 -16.07 19.61 -44.74
N ALA A 42 -15.12 18.86 -45.30
CA ALA A 42 -14.93 17.46 -44.95
C ALA A 42 -14.63 17.35 -43.45
N ILE A 43 -15.22 16.36 -42.78
CA ILE A 43 -14.90 16.04 -41.39
C ILE A 43 -13.44 15.60 -41.37
N VAL A 44 -12.59 16.38 -40.71
CA VAL A 44 -11.12 16.19 -40.72
C VAL A 44 -10.73 14.85 -40.09
N ASP A 45 -11.41 14.46 -39.02
CA ASP A 45 -11.16 13.23 -38.27
C ASP A 45 -12.29 12.20 -38.50
N SER A 46 -12.45 11.75 -39.74
CA SER A 46 -13.30 10.58 -39.99
C SER A 46 -12.70 9.33 -39.30
N PRO A 47 -13.51 8.36 -38.85
CA PRO A 47 -13.01 7.16 -38.18
C PRO A 47 -11.95 6.40 -39.00
N GLU A 48 -12.08 6.41 -40.32
CA GLU A 48 -11.12 5.80 -41.24
C GLU A 48 -9.76 6.51 -41.22
N VAL A 49 -9.76 7.85 -41.23
CA VAL A 49 -8.54 8.66 -41.17
C VAL A 49 -7.86 8.50 -39.81
N VAL A 50 -8.62 8.46 -38.72
CA VAL A 50 -8.09 8.22 -37.36
C VAL A 50 -7.46 6.84 -37.26
N LEU A 51 -8.13 5.81 -37.79
CA LEU A 51 -7.61 4.44 -37.83
C LEU A 51 -6.34 4.36 -38.68
N ALA A 52 -6.32 4.97 -39.87
CA ALA A 52 -5.15 5.00 -40.74
C ALA A 52 -3.95 5.69 -40.04
N LYS A 53 -4.20 6.78 -39.32
CA LYS A 53 -3.19 7.49 -38.53
C LYS A 53 -2.64 6.63 -37.40
N ALA A 54 -3.50 5.94 -36.64
CA ALA A 54 -3.08 5.03 -35.58
C ALA A 54 -2.24 3.87 -36.12
N ASN A 55 -2.66 3.28 -37.25
CA ASN A 55 -1.91 2.22 -37.92
C ASN A 55 -0.55 2.71 -38.43
N ALA A 56 -0.48 3.91 -39.01
CA ALA A 56 0.78 4.49 -39.47
C ALA A 56 1.76 4.73 -38.30
N LEU A 57 1.27 5.18 -37.15
CA LEU A 57 2.09 5.33 -35.93
C LEU A 57 2.59 3.97 -35.43
N MET A 58 1.72 2.96 -35.41
CA MET A 58 2.08 1.61 -34.97
C MET A 58 3.08 0.91 -35.92
N GLN A 59 3.04 1.22 -37.21
CA GLN A 59 3.98 0.70 -38.21
C GLN A 59 5.30 1.51 -38.30
N SER A 60 5.38 2.66 -37.63
CA SER A 60 6.55 3.53 -37.72
C SER A 60 7.77 2.93 -37.01
N GLY A 61 8.74 2.46 -37.80
CA GLY A 61 10.00 1.91 -37.27
C GLY A 61 10.85 2.93 -36.52
N ALA A 62 10.72 4.22 -36.82
CA ALA A 62 11.42 5.29 -36.10
C ALA A 62 10.91 5.42 -34.67
N LEU A 63 9.58 5.49 -34.49
CA LEU A 63 8.95 5.54 -33.17
C LEU A 63 9.23 4.27 -32.37
N TYR A 64 9.21 3.11 -33.02
CA TYR A 64 9.60 1.85 -32.39
C TYR A 64 11.03 1.91 -31.83
N ARG A 65 11.98 2.45 -32.61
CA ARG A 65 13.38 2.58 -32.19
C ARG A 65 13.57 3.58 -31.06
N GLU A 66 12.84 4.69 -31.08
CA GLU A 66 12.85 5.66 -29.98
C GLU A 66 12.34 5.05 -28.68
N VAL A 67 11.25 4.27 -28.72
CA VAL A 67 10.72 3.56 -27.55
C VAL A 67 11.74 2.53 -27.07
N TRP A 68 12.32 1.74 -27.98
CA TRP A 68 13.35 0.75 -27.66
C TRP A 68 14.57 1.36 -26.98
N ASP A 69 15.06 2.50 -27.46
CA ASP A 69 16.21 3.18 -26.86
C ASP A 69 15.85 3.81 -25.49
N LYS A 70 14.59 4.24 -25.28
CA LYS A 70 14.08 4.64 -23.95
C LYS A 70 14.00 3.46 -22.99
N GLU A 71 13.47 2.32 -23.40
CA GLU A 71 13.35 1.12 -22.56
C GLU A 71 14.72 0.60 -22.09
N LYS A 72 15.76 0.72 -22.92
CA LYS A 72 17.14 0.39 -22.51
C LYS A 72 17.68 1.30 -21.41
N THR A 73 17.30 2.57 -21.41
CA THR A 73 17.82 3.56 -20.46
C THR A 73 17.00 3.60 -19.18
N GLN A 74 15.71 3.30 -19.25
CA GLN A 74 14.79 3.29 -18.12
C GLN A 74 14.17 1.90 -17.96
N TYR A 75 14.94 0.98 -17.37
CA TYR A 75 14.44 -0.35 -17.04
C TYR A 75 13.85 -0.37 -15.62
N THR A 76 12.55 -0.65 -15.51
CA THR A 76 11.90 -0.97 -14.23
C THR A 76 11.67 -2.48 -14.15
N LEU A 77 12.26 -3.12 -13.15
CA LEU A 77 11.98 -4.52 -12.83
C LEU A 77 10.49 -4.68 -12.47
N PRO A 78 9.74 -5.58 -13.13
CA PRO A 78 8.38 -5.87 -12.72
C PRO A 78 8.38 -6.44 -11.30
N LEU A 79 7.46 -5.96 -10.45
CA LEU A 79 7.39 -6.35 -9.03
C LEU A 79 6.94 -7.81 -8.83
N ASP A 80 6.38 -8.43 -9.87
CA ASP A 80 5.82 -9.77 -9.83
C ASP A 80 6.85 -10.88 -10.15
N ILE A 81 8.14 -10.53 -10.24
CA ILE A 81 9.21 -11.51 -10.39
C ILE A 81 9.23 -12.41 -9.14
N PRO A 82 9.27 -13.74 -9.29
CA PRO A 82 9.19 -14.67 -8.16
C PRO A 82 10.31 -14.44 -7.12
N GLU A 83 11.48 -13.99 -7.56
CA GLU A 83 12.60 -13.64 -6.67
C GLU A 83 12.30 -12.43 -5.78
N ILE A 84 11.64 -11.40 -6.32
CA ILE A 84 11.23 -10.20 -5.55
C ILE A 84 10.14 -10.60 -4.55
N ILE A 85 9.18 -11.42 -4.97
CA ILE A 85 8.12 -11.95 -4.09
C ILE A 85 8.73 -12.76 -2.95
N LEU A 86 9.66 -13.66 -3.26
CA LEU A 86 10.38 -14.47 -2.26
C LEU A 86 11.16 -13.59 -1.29
N SER A 87 11.90 -12.60 -1.80
CA SER A 87 12.66 -11.63 -0.99
C SER A 87 11.73 -10.87 -0.03
N LYS A 88 10.57 -10.43 -0.53
CA LYS A 88 9.56 -9.75 0.30
C LYS A 88 9.02 -10.67 1.39
N ALA A 89 8.70 -11.93 1.08
CA ALA A 89 8.26 -12.90 2.06
C ALA A 89 9.35 -13.19 3.12
N ASN A 90 10.60 -13.36 2.69
CA ASN A 90 11.73 -13.57 3.59
C ASN A 90 12.02 -12.37 4.48
N SER A 91 11.80 -11.15 3.98
CA SER A 91 12.01 -9.92 4.75
C SER A 91 11.13 -9.85 6.01
N VAL A 92 9.92 -10.41 5.94
CA VAL A 92 9.00 -10.51 7.08
C VAL A 92 9.60 -11.41 8.16
N ASN A 93 10.13 -12.57 7.76
CA ASN A 93 10.72 -13.54 8.68
C ASN A 93 12.02 -13.03 9.32
N TYR A 94 12.83 -12.27 8.57
CA TYR A 94 14.11 -11.74 9.06
C TYR A 94 13.95 -10.45 9.88
N SER A 95 12.85 -9.70 9.70
CA SER A 95 12.71 -8.38 10.31
C SER A 95 12.61 -8.46 11.83
N LYS A 96 13.65 -7.97 12.51
CA LYS A 96 13.66 -7.82 13.97
C LYS A 96 12.49 -6.98 14.49
N LYS A 97 12.07 -5.97 13.72
CA LYS A 97 10.89 -5.14 14.05
C LYS A 97 9.62 -6.00 14.09
N GLN A 98 9.40 -6.83 13.07
CA GLN A 98 8.23 -7.72 13.03
C GLN A 98 8.29 -8.78 14.14
N TYR A 99 9.48 -9.33 14.41
CA TYR A 99 9.69 -10.26 15.54
C TYR A 99 9.33 -9.63 16.90
N GLN A 100 9.67 -8.36 17.10
CA GLN A 100 9.40 -7.65 18.37
C GLN A 100 8.00 -7.06 18.45
N LEU A 101 7.28 -6.96 17.31
CA LEU A 101 6.00 -6.27 17.21
C LEU A 101 4.94 -6.89 18.12
N GLY A 102 4.84 -8.22 18.18
CA GLY A 102 3.90 -8.89 19.09
C GLY A 102 4.19 -8.60 20.57
N LEU A 103 5.46 -8.53 20.96
CA LEU A 103 5.86 -8.17 22.32
C LEU A 103 5.51 -6.70 22.62
N GLU A 104 5.74 -5.80 21.67
CA GLU A 104 5.39 -4.38 21.81
C GLU A 104 3.87 -4.17 21.88
N GLU A 105 3.08 -4.91 21.12
CA GLU A 105 1.62 -4.88 21.20
C GLU A 105 1.10 -5.37 22.55
N LEU A 106 1.68 -6.44 23.10
CA LEU A 106 1.35 -6.91 24.44
C LEU A 106 1.72 -5.88 25.52
N LYS A 107 2.87 -5.20 25.38
CA LYS A 107 3.24 -4.07 26.25
C LYS A 107 2.21 -2.94 26.17
N LYS A 108 1.77 -2.57 24.96
CA LYS A 108 0.78 -1.50 24.74
C LYS A 108 -0.59 -1.83 25.34
N LYS A 109 -0.97 -3.10 25.39
CA LYS A 109 -2.22 -3.57 26.03
C LYS A 109 -2.21 -3.47 27.56
N GLY A 110 -1.09 -3.08 28.17
CA GLY A 110 -0.97 -2.85 29.61
C GLY A 110 -0.64 -4.11 30.42
N HIS A 111 -0.19 -5.20 29.77
CA HIS A 111 0.26 -6.38 30.48
C HIS A 111 1.62 -6.13 31.17
N ASP A 112 1.76 -6.55 32.43
CA ASP A 112 3.05 -6.55 33.13
C ASP A 112 3.86 -7.78 32.70
N LEU A 113 4.75 -7.58 31.72
CA LEU A 113 5.55 -8.65 31.11
C LEU A 113 6.89 -8.86 31.81
N ARG A 114 7.10 -8.30 33.00
CA ARG A 114 8.31 -8.52 33.78
C ARG A 114 8.32 -9.94 34.35
N LEU A 115 9.50 -10.57 34.44
CA LEU A 115 9.61 -11.96 34.92
C LEU A 115 9.14 -12.14 36.37
N ASP A 116 9.20 -11.07 37.15
CA ASP A 116 8.74 -10.97 38.53
C ASP A 116 7.26 -10.60 38.66
N ALA A 117 6.54 -10.36 37.56
CA ALA A 117 5.11 -10.03 37.60
C ALA A 117 4.29 -11.14 38.29
N ILE A 118 3.30 -10.73 39.09
CA ILE A 118 2.51 -11.62 39.95
C ILE A 118 1.83 -12.72 39.12
N GLU A 119 1.28 -12.39 37.95
CA GLU A 119 0.62 -13.34 37.05
C GLU A 119 1.60 -14.42 36.54
N ILE A 120 2.82 -14.04 36.19
CA ILE A 120 3.86 -14.96 35.69
C ILE A 120 4.36 -15.87 36.82
N GLN A 121 4.58 -15.33 38.02
CA GLN A 121 4.94 -16.12 39.19
C GLN A 121 3.84 -17.13 39.55
N HIS A 122 2.58 -16.68 39.55
CA HIS A 122 1.44 -17.53 39.83
C HIS A 122 1.27 -18.64 38.80
N ALA A 123 1.41 -18.33 37.51
CA ALA A 123 1.38 -19.34 36.43
C ALA A 123 2.52 -20.35 36.58
N LYS A 124 3.73 -19.91 36.95
CA LYS A 124 4.89 -20.78 37.19
C LYS A 124 4.67 -21.69 38.41
N ALA A 125 4.13 -21.15 39.50
CA ALA A 125 3.76 -21.92 40.68
C ALA A 125 2.69 -22.96 40.35
N SER A 126 1.62 -22.55 39.65
CA SER A 126 0.54 -23.44 39.19
C SER A 126 1.07 -24.57 38.31
N ARG A 127 1.98 -24.28 37.37
CA ARG A 127 2.65 -25.29 36.55
C ARG A 127 3.46 -26.28 37.39
N ASN A 128 4.17 -25.80 38.41
CA ASN A 128 4.93 -26.68 39.29
C ASN A 128 4.01 -27.58 40.13
N ILE A 129 2.88 -27.04 40.60
CA ILE A 129 1.86 -27.80 41.35
C ILE A 129 1.24 -28.89 40.47
N ALA A 130 0.91 -28.57 39.22
CA ALA A 130 0.32 -29.53 38.27
C ALA A 130 1.34 -30.55 37.73
N SER A 131 2.63 -30.36 37.94
CA SER A 131 3.66 -31.25 37.40
C SER A 131 3.79 -32.52 38.23
N GLU A 132 3.38 -33.64 37.65
CA GLU A 132 3.49 -34.97 38.28
C GLU A 132 4.94 -35.34 38.63
N TYR A 133 5.91 -34.93 37.80
CA TYR A 133 7.33 -35.12 38.09
C TYR A 133 7.74 -34.39 39.38
N LYS A 134 7.42 -33.10 39.51
CA LYS A 134 7.71 -32.29 40.71
C LYS A 134 7.00 -32.85 41.94
N TYR A 135 5.77 -33.33 41.77
CA TYR A 135 5.01 -34.00 42.83
C TYR A 135 5.72 -35.27 43.32
N LYS A 136 6.10 -36.18 42.41
CA LYS A 136 6.82 -37.42 42.74
C LYS A 136 8.19 -37.16 43.36
N GLU A 137 8.90 -36.14 42.87
CA GLU A 137 10.18 -35.69 43.43
C GLU A 137 10.02 -35.20 44.87
N GLY A 138 9.01 -34.36 45.12
CA GLY A 138 8.67 -33.87 46.46
C GLY A 138 8.23 -34.98 47.41
N TYR A 139 7.39 -35.90 46.93
CA TYR A 139 6.97 -37.08 47.68
C TYR A 139 8.18 -37.90 48.14
N ARG A 140 9.10 -38.24 47.22
CA ARG A 140 10.32 -38.99 47.56
C ARG A 140 11.19 -38.30 48.61
N LYS A 141 11.29 -36.96 48.56
CA LYS A 141 12.01 -36.16 49.55
C LYS A 141 11.33 -36.12 50.92
N GLN A 142 10.01 -36.32 50.97
CA GLN A 142 9.23 -36.33 52.22
C GLN A 142 9.07 -37.73 52.83
N VAL A 143 9.32 -38.80 52.07
CA VAL A 143 9.37 -40.16 52.61
C VAL A 143 10.43 -40.21 53.72
N GLY A 144 10.02 -40.69 54.90
CA GLY A 144 10.90 -40.77 56.08
C GLY A 144 10.85 -39.55 57.00
N HIS A 145 10.24 -38.44 56.63
CA HIS A 145 10.22 -37.21 57.45
C HIS A 145 9.39 -37.33 58.75
N HIS A 146 8.52 -38.34 58.87
CA HIS A 146 7.62 -38.55 60.01
C HIS A 146 8.04 -39.71 60.91
N ILE A 147 9.02 -40.49 60.45
CA ILE A 147 9.72 -41.51 61.23
C ILE A 147 11.00 -40.79 61.68
N GLY A 148 11.42 -40.88 62.94
CA GLY A 148 12.52 -40.05 63.48
C GLY A 148 13.93 -40.26 62.89
N CYS A 149 14.06 -40.62 61.61
CA CYS A 149 15.29 -40.73 60.83
C CYS A 149 15.53 -39.45 60.01
N ARG A 150 16.79 -39.01 59.92
CA ARG A 150 17.17 -37.78 59.22
C ARG A 150 17.15 -37.93 57.70
N ASP A 151 17.33 -39.14 57.18
CA ASP A 151 17.35 -39.45 55.74
C ASP A 151 16.82 -40.87 55.47
N VAL A 152 16.37 -41.14 54.23
CA VAL A 152 15.84 -42.47 53.82
C VAL A 152 16.87 -43.59 53.99
N HIS A 153 18.17 -43.27 53.91
CA HIS A 153 19.28 -44.22 54.07
C HIS A 153 19.56 -44.61 55.53
N ASP A 154 18.98 -43.92 56.51
CA ASP A 154 19.14 -44.25 57.94
C ASP A 154 18.18 -45.37 58.41
N HIS A 155 17.24 -45.80 57.56
CA HIS A 155 16.22 -46.77 57.94
C HIS A 155 16.59 -48.20 57.47
N PRO A 156 16.84 -49.18 58.37
CA PRO A 156 17.44 -50.47 58.03
C PRO A 156 16.54 -51.46 57.25
N LYS A 157 15.42 -50.99 56.69
CA LYS A 157 14.42 -51.83 56.00
C LYS A 157 13.82 -51.20 54.73
N LEU A 158 14.38 -50.08 54.25
CA LEU A 158 14.05 -49.42 52.97
C LEU A 158 15.34 -49.22 52.17
#